data_AF-A0A8H3FJB1-F1
#
_entry.id   AF-A0A8H3FJB1-F1
#
_cell.length_a   1.000
_cell.length_b   1.000
_cell.length_c   1.000
_cell.angle_alpha   90.00
_cell.angle_beta   90.00
_cell.angle_gamma   90.00
#
_symmetry.space_group_name_H-M   'P 1'
#
loop_
_entity.id
_entity.type
_entity.pdbx_description
1 polymer ?
#
loop_
_entity_poly.entity_id
_entity_poly.type
_entity_poly.pdbx_seq_one_letter_code
_entity_poly.pdbx_strand_id
1 'polypeptide(L)'
;MDNQSALSTLGPDVLNIIVNLLHAESPRSLRQFALVSKSYKAISERLLYRVIELGDGSTLHPNRLTNTKHIVDRLSTPKDQMSMYVRHLRITGLNTTGETLDETDVERIIVNVAQLEYFSWNASIQIPERIISKLESQWPNVRLVINKTKLNPNDSRLLQSPLLYSLRYPMLASTSPVPGSMDFALQMRLPDLKEVLLGATNLRSLAIDFESSFPNCVHLSLQPSDRLPPLRALRISGRPGAYMYYHEHCRIFSQCMDWTRLRRLDLGITCSQYFLEEIGSHLTNLKSLTMGIVTGKNGELDCRSLGVIVNFIQSLDLHELRLTDHINATETMASAIVESQTSLQELSYLPYLKRDHFSFPLHNQPTHMWEPSQLRELTLRNPGLSQLEIHVTLVEQKWPHDFIDTLVTLNRLKSLKIAVELRMEASEFSGECGPSVGMGTDLPPLDETLGRKVTIDTFRAFFINDPNARLNYLEVCFTRTIGEIWNPSVSFPIGIQRMERDDAPNPDQGGFNLGSSGGWLLGGGQGLKADWIEDEFWE
;
A
#
# COMPACT_ATOMS: atom_id res chain seq x y z
N MET A 1 44.47 -9.63 -29.91
CA MET A 1 43.79 -10.68 -29.13
C MET A 1 42.60 -10.01 -28.49
N ASP A 2 41.41 -10.25 -29.03
CA ASP A 2 40.19 -9.65 -28.52
C ASP A 2 39.87 -10.27 -27.17
N ASN A 3 39.96 -9.47 -26.10
CA ASN A 3 39.44 -9.84 -24.78
C ASN A 3 37.91 -9.87 -24.88
N GLN A 4 37.37 -10.95 -25.43
CA GLN A 4 35.95 -11.28 -25.23
C GLN A 4 35.71 -11.30 -23.73
N SER A 5 34.81 -10.43 -23.26
CA SER A 5 34.49 -10.38 -21.84
C SER A 5 33.99 -11.76 -21.40
N ALA A 6 34.40 -12.23 -20.23
CA ALA A 6 33.98 -13.52 -19.68
C ALA A 6 32.44 -13.66 -19.55
N LEU A 7 31.71 -12.53 -19.59
CA LEU A 7 30.24 -12.49 -19.63
C LEU A 7 29.66 -12.91 -21.00
N SER A 8 30.41 -12.74 -22.09
CA SER A 8 29.96 -13.11 -23.44
C SER A 8 30.04 -14.62 -23.71
N THR A 9 30.80 -15.35 -22.88
CA THR A 9 30.88 -16.82 -22.92
C THR A 9 29.79 -17.50 -22.10
N LEU A 10 28.97 -16.74 -21.34
CA LEU A 10 27.87 -17.32 -20.57
C LEU A 10 26.75 -17.80 -21.51
N GLY A 11 26.20 -18.98 -21.20
CA GLY A 11 25.04 -19.50 -21.91
C GLY A 11 23.80 -18.60 -21.71
N PRO A 12 22.84 -18.64 -22.66
CA PRO A 12 21.64 -17.79 -22.63
C PRO A 12 20.80 -17.97 -21.36
N ASP A 13 20.78 -19.18 -20.78
CA ASP A 13 20.02 -19.46 -19.56
C ASP A 13 20.61 -18.76 -18.34
N VAL A 14 21.93 -18.74 -18.21
CA VAL A 14 22.62 -18.04 -17.12
C VAL A 14 22.42 -16.54 -17.26
N LEU A 15 22.54 -16.01 -18.49
CA LEU A 15 22.25 -14.61 -18.76
C LEU A 15 20.79 -14.25 -18.44
N ASN A 16 19.83 -15.13 -18.75
CA ASN A 16 18.43 -14.93 -18.39
C ASN A 16 18.24 -14.87 -16.87
N ILE A 17 18.91 -15.72 -16.10
CA ILE A 17 18.86 -15.69 -14.63
C ILE A 17 19.42 -14.36 -14.10
N ILE A 18 20.60 -13.94 -14.59
CA ILE A 18 21.23 -12.68 -14.19
C ILE A 18 20.31 -11.49 -14.50
N VAL A 19 19.75 -11.45 -15.72
CA VAL A 19 18.88 -10.35 -16.17
C VAL A 19 17.57 -10.31 -15.39
N ASN A 20 17.00 -11.47 -15.03
CA ASN A 20 15.84 -11.55 -14.13
C ASN A 20 16.16 -11.04 -12.73
N LEU A 21 17.33 -11.38 -12.16
CA LEU A 21 17.76 -10.87 -10.86
C LEU A 21 17.99 -9.36 -10.90
N LEU A 22 18.67 -8.85 -11.94
CA LEU A 22 18.86 -7.42 -12.14
C LEU A 22 17.52 -6.68 -12.29
N HIS A 23 16.56 -7.27 -13.00
CA HIS A 23 15.21 -6.69 -13.10
C HIS A 23 14.54 -6.59 -11.73
N ALA A 24 14.62 -7.66 -10.92
CA ALA A 24 14.00 -7.73 -9.60
C ALA A 24 14.66 -6.78 -8.59
N GLU A 25 15.98 -6.60 -8.66
CA GLU A 25 16.73 -5.75 -7.73
C GLU A 25 16.74 -4.28 -8.16
N SER A 26 17.06 -3.98 -9.42
CA SER A 26 17.17 -2.61 -9.92
C SER A 26 16.88 -2.50 -11.43
N PRO A 27 15.67 -2.04 -11.82
CA PRO A 27 15.33 -1.80 -13.23
C PRO A 27 16.27 -0.82 -13.95
N ARG A 28 16.99 0.03 -13.19
CA ARG A 28 18.00 0.95 -13.75
C ARG A 28 19.25 0.19 -14.19
N SER A 29 19.76 -0.71 -13.36
CA SER A 29 20.90 -1.55 -13.69
C SER A 29 20.63 -2.41 -14.92
N LEU A 30 19.39 -2.90 -15.08
CA LEU A 30 18.98 -3.60 -16.29
C LEU A 30 19.08 -2.72 -17.56
N ARG A 31 18.67 -1.45 -17.48
CA ARG A 31 18.80 -0.52 -18.62
C ARG A 31 20.27 -0.26 -18.96
N GLN A 32 21.13 -0.12 -17.96
CA GLN A 32 22.56 0.04 -18.20
C GLN A 32 23.17 -1.23 -18.81
N PHE A 33 22.77 -2.42 -18.33
CA PHE A 33 23.19 -3.70 -18.89
C PHE A 33 22.80 -3.83 -20.38
N ALA A 34 21.60 -3.36 -20.75
CA ALA A 34 21.16 -3.32 -22.15
C ALA A 34 22.05 -2.45 -23.06
N LEU A 35 22.81 -1.48 -22.52
CA LEU A 35 23.70 -0.61 -23.28
C LEU A 35 25.07 -1.23 -23.57
N VAL A 36 25.42 -2.34 -22.90
CA VAL A 36 26.75 -2.95 -22.98
C VAL A 36 26.97 -3.67 -24.33
N SER A 37 25.98 -4.38 -24.86
CA SER A 37 26.09 -5.08 -26.16
C SER A 37 24.73 -5.28 -26.82
N LYS A 38 24.71 -5.54 -28.13
CA LYS A 38 23.47 -5.85 -28.88
C LYS A 38 22.78 -7.13 -28.38
N SER A 39 23.55 -8.13 -27.95
CA SER A 39 23.01 -9.39 -27.42
C SER A 39 22.33 -9.15 -26.06
N TYR A 40 22.99 -8.40 -25.17
CA TYR A 40 22.42 -8.04 -23.87
C TYR A 40 21.22 -7.11 -24.00
N LYS A 41 21.22 -6.21 -24.99
CA LYS A 41 20.05 -5.42 -25.35
C LYS A 41 18.86 -6.33 -25.67
N ALA A 42 19.02 -7.30 -26.58
CA ALA A 42 17.93 -8.19 -26.98
C ALA A 42 17.35 -9.00 -25.80
N ILE A 43 18.19 -9.49 -24.88
CA ILE A 43 17.74 -10.23 -23.70
C ILE A 43 17.04 -9.29 -22.70
N SER A 44 17.60 -8.10 -22.48
CA SER A 44 17.06 -7.12 -21.53
C SER A 44 15.73 -6.53 -21.99
N GLU A 45 15.59 -6.25 -23.29
CA GLU A 45 14.37 -5.71 -23.89
C GLU A 45 13.16 -6.60 -23.63
N ARG A 46 13.34 -7.93 -23.56
CA ARG A 46 12.28 -8.87 -23.19
C ARG A 46 11.67 -8.54 -21.83
N LEU A 47 12.50 -8.19 -20.84
CA LEU A 47 12.02 -7.85 -19.49
C LEU A 47 11.59 -6.39 -19.40
N LEU A 48 12.35 -5.47 -20.00
CA LEU A 48 12.05 -4.03 -20.00
C LEU A 48 10.70 -3.72 -20.66
N TYR A 49 10.29 -4.51 -21.65
CA TYR A 49 9.02 -4.35 -22.36
C TYR A 49 7.97 -5.39 -21.97
N ARG A 50 8.23 -6.22 -20.95
CA ARG A 50 7.24 -7.20 -20.45
C ARG A 50 6.00 -6.51 -19.92
N VAL A 51 6.19 -5.42 -19.18
CA VAL A 51 5.13 -4.59 -18.60
C VAL A 51 5.19 -3.22 -19.26
N ILE A 52 4.15 -2.87 -20.01
CA ILE A 52 4.02 -1.56 -20.66
C ILE A 52 2.88 -0.79 -20.00
N GLU A 53 3.19 0.41 -19.52
CA GLU A 53 2.21 1.39 -19.07
C GLU A 53 2.05 2.47 -20.13
N LEU A 54 0.83 2.65 -20.60
CA LEU A 54 0.42 3.70 -21.52
C LEU A 54 -0.55 4.63 -20.80
N GLY A 55 -0.29 5.93 -20.90
CA GLY A 55 -1.18 6.93 -20.36
C GLY A 55 -0.66 8.33 -20.63
N ASP A 56 -1.52 9.29 -20.38
CA ASP A 56 -1.16 10.70 -20.37
C ASP A 56 -0.19 10.91 -19.23
N GLY A 57 1.10 11.05 -19.56
CA GLY A 57 2.13 11.32 -18.56
C GLY A 57 1.64 12.43 -17.63
N SER A 58 1.88 12.28 -16.32
CA SER A 58 1.56 13.36 -15.40
C SER A 58 2.18 14.65 -15.92
N THR A 59 1.48 15.78 -15.76
CA THR A 59 1.94 17.12 -16.18
C THR A 59 3.35 17.45 -15.68
N LEU A 60 3.81 16.76 -14.64
CA LEU A 60 5.12 16.85 -14.03
C LEU A 60 6.27 16.26 -14.88
N HIS A 61 5.98 15.45 -15.90
CA HIS A 61 7.00 14.76 -16.71
C HIS A 61 6.72 14.82 -18.22
N PRO A 62 6.99 15.95 -18.90
CA PRO A 62 6.70 16.12 -20.34
C PRO A 62 7.38 15.07 -21.23
N ASN A 63 8.59 14.61 -20.86
CA ASN A 63 9.31 13.56 -21.60
C ASN A 63 8.57 12.21 -21.62
N ARG A 64 7.62 11.97 -20.70
CA ARG A 64 6.80 10.76 -20.74
C ARG A 64 5.88 10.74 -21.95
N LEU A 65 5.36 11.89 -22.39
CA LEU A 65 4.41 11.98 -23.50
C LEU A 65 5.04 11.47 -24.81
N THR A 66 6.23 11.99 -25.14
CA THR A 66 6.98 11.60 -26.34
C THR A 66 7.34 10.11 -26.32
N ASN A 67 7.73 9.60 -25.14
CA ASN A 67 8.02 8.18 -24.96
C ASN A 67 6.76 7.31 -25.13
N THR A 68 5.62 7.71 -24.57
CA THR A 68 4.33 7.02 -24.74
C THR A 68 3.97 6.94 -26.22
N LYS A 69 4.04 8.06 -26.95
CA LYS A 69 3.73 8.09 -28.39
C LYS A 69 4.61 7.15 -29.19
N HIS A 70 5.93 7.16 -28.95
CA HIS A 70 6.85 6.24 -29.60
C HIS A 70 6.53 4.76 -29.29
N ILE A 71 6.15 4.43 -28.05
CA ILE A 71 5.73 3.08 -27.68
C ILE A 71 4.42 2.71 -28.38
N VAL A 72 3.44 3.61 -28.42
CA VAL A 72 2.17 3.42 -29.13
C VAL A 72 2.40 3.16 -30.61
N ASP A 73 3.25 3.95 -31.27
CA ASP A 73 3.58 3.78 -32.70
C ASP A 73 4.20 2.41 -32.96
N ARG A 74 5.15 1.98 -32.12
CA ARG A 74 5.79 0.67 -32.22
C ARG A 74 4.81 -0.48 -32.00
N LEU A 75 4.01 -0.42 -30.94
CA LEU A 75 3.01 -1.46 -30.64
C LEU A 75 1.85 -1.49 -31.64
N SER A 76 1.55 -0.36 -32.28
CA SER A 76 0.56 -0.28 -33.35
C SER A 76 1.09 -0.75 -34.71
N THR A 77 2.42 -0.92 -34.84
CA THR A 77 3.04 -1.43 -36.06
C THR A 77 3.01 -2.96 -36.07
N PRO A 78 2.37 -3.59 -37.07
CA PRO A 78 2.34 -5.05 -37.16
C PRO A 78 3.76 -5.62 -37.27
N LYS A 79 4.04 -6.69 -36.53
CA LYS A 79 5.34 -7.40 -36.51
C LYS A 79 6.52 -6.64 -35.88
N ASP A 80 6.28 -5.53 -35.17
CA ASP A 80 7.35 -4.95 -34.32
C ASP A 80 7.75 -5.97 -33.24
N GLN A 81 9.06 -6.14 -33.03
CA GLN A 81 9.58 -7.11 -32.04
C GLN A 81 9.12 -6.81 -30.61
N MET A 82 8.86 -5.55 -30.28
CA MET A 82 8.38 -5.14 -28.96
C MET A 82 7.08 -5.82 -28.58
N SER A 83 6.15 -6.00 -29.54
CA SER A 83 4.84 -6.59 -29.28
C SER A 83 4.92 -8.07 -28.88
N MET A 84 6.04 -8.75 -29.21
CA MET A 84 6.31 -10.13 -28.81
C MET A 84 6.71 -10.25 -27.34
N TYR A 85 7.19 -9.17 -26.72
CA TYR A 85 7.66 -9.15 -25.34
C TYR A 85 6.59 -8.70 -24.36
N VAL A 86 5.63 -7.89 -24.80
CA VAL A 86 4.53 -7.42 -23.94
C VAL A 86 3.74 -8.61 -23.42
N ARG A 87 3.66 -8.72 -22.09
CA ARG A 87 2.77 -9.64 -21.38
C ARG A 87 1.71 -8.88 -20.62
N HIS A 88 2.05 -7.73 -20.05
CA HIS A 88 1.15 -6.92 -19.23
C HIS A 88 1.01 -5.55 -19.87
N LEU A 89 -0.22 -5.18 -20.22
CA LEU A 89 -0.55 -3.87 -20.77
C LEU A 89 -1.40 -3.10 -19.76
N ARG A 90 -0.95 -1.92 -19.35
CA ARG A 90 -1.64 -1.05 -18.39
C ARG A 90 -2.00 0.27 -19.04
N ILE A 91 -3.27 0.64 -18.97
CA ILE A 91 -3.78 1.92 -19.44
C ILE A 91 -4.08 2.80 -18.21
N THR A 92 -3.27 3.83 -17.95
CA THR A 92 -3.42 4.71 -16.77
C THR A 92 -4.14 6.02 -17.04
N GLY A 93 -4.25 6.42 -18.30
CA GLY A 93 -4.95 7.63 -18.70
C GLY A 93 -5.34 7.54 -20.17
N LEU A 94 -6.49 8.11 -20.49
CA LEU A 94 -6.93 8.31 -21.86
C LEU A 94 -7.33 9.77 -21.98
N ASN A 95 -6.72 10.44 -22.96
CA ASN A 95 -6.99 11.83 -23.18
C ASN A 95 -8.26 11.95 -24.01
N THR A 96 -9.27 12.62 -23.46
CA THR A 96 -10.48 12.94 -24.22
C THR A 96 -10.21 13.91 -25.37
N THR A 97 -9.08 14.63 -25.36
CA THR A 97 -8.69 15.54 -26.45
C THR A 97 -7.96 14.84 -27.61
N GLY A 98 -7.56 13.57 -27.46
CA GLY A 98 -6.99 12.75 -28.54
C GLY A 98 -5.53 13.04 -28.93
N GLU A 99 -4.78 13.81 -28.13
CA GLU A 99 -3.40 14.20 -28.50
C GLU A 99 -2.35 13.09 -28.31
N THR A 100 -2.68 12.01 -27.61
CA THR A 100 -1.70 11.06 -27.04
C THR A 100 -2.05 9.60 -27.28
N LEU A 101 -3.09 9.12 -26.61
CA LEU A 101 -3.57 7.75 -26.65
C LEU A 101 -5.09 7.83 -26.71
N ASP A 102 -5.67 7.34 -27.80
CA ASP A 102 -7.12 7.19 -27.93
C ASP A 102 -7.54 5.72 -27.86
N GLU A 103 -8.86 5.49 -27.90
CA GLU A 103 -9.41 4.14 -27.86
C GLU A 103 -9.00 3.29 -29.08
N THR A 104 -8.80 3.91 -30.25
CA THR A 104 -8.42 3.21 -31.48
C THR A 104 -6.96 2.76 -31.42
N ASP A 105 -6.09 3.51 -30.78
CA ASP A 105 -4.72 3.12 -30.50
C ASP A 105 -4.68 1.86 -29.62
N VAL A 106 -5.47 1.85 -28.54
CA VAL A 106 -5.54 0.70 -27.63
C VAL A 106 -6.02 -0.56 -28.36
N GLU A 107 -7.04 -0.43 -29.22
CA GLU A 107 -7.50 -1.55 -30.05
C GLU A 107 -6.42 -2.07 -31.00
N ARG A 108 -5.70 -1.18 -31.69
CA ARG A 108 -4.60 -1.56 -32.60
C ARG A 108 -3.49 -2.27 -31.85
N ILE A 109 -3.14 -1.79 -30.67
CA ILE A 109 -2.14 -2.41 -29.81
C ILE A 109 -2.57 -3.82 -29.38
N ILE A 110 -3.81 -3.99 -28.92
CA ILE A 110 -4.34 -5.31 -28.50
C ILE A 110 -4.28 -6.33 -29.64
N VAL A 111 -4.54 -5.89 -30.88
CA VAL A 111 -4.43 -6.74 -32.08
C VAL A 111 -3.01 -7.22 -32.33
N ASN A 112 -2.00 -6.38 -32.09
CA ASN A 112 -0.62 -6.63 -32.49
C ASN A 112 0.24 -7.30 -31.40
N VAL A 113 -0.14 -7.21 -30.13
CA VAL A 113 0.55 -7.92 -29.04
C VAL A 113 0.46 -9.43 -29.29
N ALA A 114 1.55 -10.17 -29.05
CA ALA A 114 1.60 -11.60 -29.41
C ALA A 114 1.07 -12.53 -28.31
N GLN A 115 1.22 -12.16 -27.04
CA GLN A 115 0.85 -12.99 -25.89
C GLN A 115 0.47 -12.09 -24.72
N LEU A 116 -0.80 -11.69 -24.62
CA LEU A 116 -1.25 -10.84 -23.51
C LEU A 116 -1.71 -11.71 -22.33
N GLU A 117 -1.06 -11.56 -21.17
CA GLU A 117 -1.39 -12.26 -19.93
C GLU A 117 -2.26 -11.39 -19.01
N TYR A 118 -1.98 -10.08 -18.96
CA TYR A 118 -2.71 -9.13 -18.13
C TYR A 118 -3.06 -7.86 -18.90
N PHE A 119 -4.29 -7.41 -18.70
CA PHE A 119 -4.74 -6.11 -19.18
C PHE A 119 -5.29 -5.31 -18.01
N SER A 120 -4.64 -4.20 -17.67
CA SER A 120 -5.03 -3.31 -16.58
C SER A 120 -5.65 -2.02 -17.10
N TRP A 121 -6.86 -1.71 -16.64
CA TRP A 121 -7.54 -0.46 -16.94
C TRP A 121 -7.64 0.41 -15.69
N ASN A 122 -6.80 1.43 -15.64
CA ASN A 122 -6.69 2.38 -14.54
C ASN A 122 -7.11 3.81 -14.98
N ALA A 123 -7.62 3.96 -16.20
CA ALA A 123 -8.11 5.23 -16.70
C ALA A 123 -9.42 5.64 -16.00
N SER A 124 -9.67 6.95 -15.89
CA SER A 124 -10.89 7.50 -15.29
C SER A 124 -12.14 7.31 -16.15
N ILE A 125 -11.97 6.98 -17.44
CA ILE A 125 -13.08 6.75 -18.36
C ILE A 125 -13.52 5.29 -18.34
N GLN A 126 -14.76 5.06 -18.77
CA GLN A 126 -15.29 3.71 -18.95
C GLN A 126 -14.46 2.96 -20.01
N ILE A 127 -14.17 1.68 -19.74
CA ILE A 127 -13.54 0.82 -20.74
C ILE A 127 -14.57 0.58 -21.88
N PRO A 128 -14.23 0.91 -23.13
CA PRO A 128 -15.10 0.68 -24.26
C PRO A 128 -15.45 -0.81 -24.41
N GLU A 129 -16.72 -1.11 -24.69
CA GLU A 129 -17.20 -2.49 -24.89
C GLU A 129 -16.47 -3.21 -26.03
N ARG A 130 -16.07 -2.46 -27.06
CA ARG A 130 -15.24 -2.92 -28.18
C ARG A 130 -13.89 -3.46 -27.72
N ILE A 131 -13.25 -2.81 -26.75
CA ILE A 131 -11.99 -3.28 -26.17
C ILE A 131 -12.22 -4.56 -25.36
N ILE A 132 -13.27 -4.63 -24.54
CA ILE A 132 -13.61 -5.85 -23.79
C ILE A 132 -13.86 -7.03 -24.75
N SER A 133 -14.71 -6.83 -25.75
CA SER A 133 -15.05 -7.85 -26.75
C SER A 133 -13.81 -8.31 -27.53
N LYS A 134 -12.88 -7.38 -27.79
CA LYS A 134 -11.61 -7.71 -28.44
C LYS A 134 -10.70 -8.55 -27.55
N LEU A 135 -10.60 -8.21 -26.26
CA LEU A 135 -9.85 -9.02 -25.28
C LEU A 135 -10.44 -10.42 -25.15
N GLU A 136 -11.77 -10.55 -25.05
CA GLU A 136 -12.45 -11.84 -24.92
C GLU A 136 -12.26 -12.73 -26.15
N SER A 137 -12.33 -12.15 -27.35
CA SER A 137 -12.17 -12.90 -28.60
C SER A 137 -10.72 -13.28 -28.91
N GLN A 138 -9.76 -12.40 -28.60
CA GLN A 138 -8.36 -12.60 -28.96
C GLN A 138 -7.55 -13.27 -27.85
N TRP A 139 -7.85 -12.98 -26.59
CA TRP A 139 -7.11 -13.42 -25.41
C TRP A 139 -8.05 -13.99 -24.36
N PRO A 140 -8.69 -15.15 -24.60
CA PRO A 140 -9.69 -15.71 -23.68
C PRO A 140 -9.16 -16.07 -22.29
N ASN A 141 -7.83 -16.13 -22.12
CA ASN A 141 -7.16 -16.41 -20.85
C ASN A 141 -6.53 -15.17 -20.21
N VAL A 142 -6.70 -13.97 -20.79
CA VAL A 142 -6.14 -12.74 -20.22
C VAL A 142 -6.83 -12.42 -18.90
N ARG A 143 -6.06 -11.92 -17.94
CA ARG A 143 -6.58 -11.45 -16.66
C ARG A 143 -6.87 -9.96 -16.76
N LEU A 144 -8.14 -9.60 -16.66
CA LEU A 144 -8.61 -8.22 -16.68
C LEU A 144 -8.55 -7.64 -15.27
N VAL A 145 -7.79 -6.56 -15.13
CA VAL A 145 -7.58 -5.84 -13.87
C VAL A 145 -8.21 -4.45 -13.99
N ILE A 146 -9.14 -4.15 -13.10
CA ILE A 146 -9.85 -2.86 -13.09
C ILE A 146 -9.51 -2.11 -11.82
N ASN A 147 -8.89 -0.95 -11.97
CA ASN A 147 -8.58 -0.03 -10.87
C ASN A 147 -9.14 1.35 -11.21
N LYS A 148 -10.46 1.50 -11.12
CA LYS A 148 -11.12 2.78 -11.37
C LYS A 148 -11.19 3.59 -10.09
N THR A 149 -11.10 4.91 -10.23
CA THR A 149 -11.43 5.88 -9.18
C THR A 149 -12.93 6.17 -9.10
N LYS A 150 -13.68 5.87 -10.16
CA LYS A 150 -15.14 5.99 -10.23
C LYS A 150 -15.70 4.90 -11.13
N LEU A 151 -16.63 4.07 -10.62
CA LEU A 151 -17.37 3.15 -11.48
C LEU A 151 -18.63 3.83 -12.02
N ASN A 152 -18.90 3.63 -13.32
CA ASN A 152 -20.12 4.10 -13.95
C ASN A 152 -21.21 3.02 -13.78
N PRO A 153 -22.46 3.36 -13.41
CA PRO A 153 -23.57 2.40 -13.43
C PRO A 153 -23.68 1.59 -14.73
N ASN A 154 -23.23 2.16 -15.85
CA ASN A 154 -23.25 1.50 -17.15
C ASN A 154 -22.09 0.51 -17.36
N ASP A 155 -21.28 0.20 -16.35
CA ASP A 155 -20.18 -0.78 -16.43
C ASP A 155 -20.65 -2.25 -16.31
N SER A 156 -21.95 -2.53 -16.40
CA SER A 156 -22.50 -3.89 -16.25
C SER A 156 -21.80 -4.93 -17.14
N ARG A 157 -21.52 -4.58 -18.40
CA ARG A 157 -20.83 -5.47 -19.36
C ARG A 157 -19.39 -5.80 -18.94
N LEU A 158 -18.67 -4.82 -18.40
CA LEU A 158 -17.32 -5.03 -17.86
C LEU A 158 -17.37 -5.99 -16.67
N LEU A 159 -18.30 -5.72 -15.76
CA LEU A 159 -18.43 -6.45 -14.51
C LEU A 159 -18.87 -7.91 -14.73
N GLN A 160 -19.56 -8.19 -15.83
CA GLN A 160 -19.94 -9.54 -16.27
C GLN A 160 -18.86 -10.23 -17.13
N SER A 161 -17.73 -9.58 -17.41
CA SER A 161 -16.70 -10.18 -18.26
C SER A 161 -16.09 -11.41 -17.57
N PRO A 162 -15.99 -12.56 -18.26
CA PRO A 162 -15.33 -13.74 -17.70
C PRO A 162 -13.82 -13.53 -17.49
N LEU A 163 -13.23 -12.48 -18.06
CA LEU A 163 -11.83 -12.15 -17.88
C LEU A 163 -11.54 -11.43 -16.56
N LEU A 164 -12.57 -10.93 -15.87
CA LEU A 164 -12.40 -10.10 -14.67
C LEU A 164 -11.69 -10.89 -13.56
N TYR A 165 -10.44 -10.48 -13.28
CA TYR A 165 -9.55 -11.11 -12.30
C TYR A 165 -9.41 -10.26 -11.04
N SER A 166 -9.31 -8.94 -11.20
CA SER A 166 -9.17 -7.99 -10.09
C SER A 166 -10.09 -6.80 -10.27
N LEU A 167 -10.81 -6.43 -9.21
CA LEU A 167 -11.72 -5.30 -9.20
C LEU A 167 -11.45 -4.42 -7.97
N ARG A 168 -11.12 -3.15 -8.21
CA ARG A 168 -11.23 -2.09 -7.21
C ARG A 168 -12.48 -1.26 -7.48
N TYR A 169 -13.37 -1.22 -6.49
CA TYR A 169 -14.67 -0.58 -6.55
C TYR A 169 -14.77 0.53 -5.48
N PRO A 170 -14.45 1.79 -5.83
CA PRO A 170 -14.65 2.91 -4.93
C PRO A 170 -16.14 3.24 -4.82
N MET A 171 -16.66 3.16 -3.60
CA MET A 171 -17.99 3.55 -3.21
C MET A 171 -17.97 5.02 -2.78
N LEU A 172 -18.24 5.89 -3.76
CA LEU A 172 -18.46 7.31 -3.51
C LEU A 172 -19.90 7.53 -3.05
N ALA A 173 -20.12 8.17 -1.90
CA ALA A 173 -21.42 8.80 -1.70
C ALA A 173 -21.56 9.90 -2.75
N SER A 174 -22.73 9.93 -3.40
CA SER A 174 -23.11 11.12 -4.16
C SER A 174 -23.14 12.29 -3.19
N THR A 175 -22.22 13.24 -3.35
CA THR A 175 -22.13 14.45 -2.51
C THR A 175 -23.27 15.42 -2.76
N SER A 176 -24.32 15.01 -3.49
CA SER A 176 -25.49 15.86 -3.69
C SER A 176 -26.11 16.15 -2.33
N PRO A 177 -26.14 17.42 -1.89
CA PRO A 177 -26.51 17.79 -0.53
C PRO A 177 -28.03 17.73 -0.28
N VAL A 178 -28.78 16.96 -1.06
CA VAL A 178 -30.22 16.82 -0.87
C VAL A 178 -30.45 15.98 0.40
N PRO A 179 -30.91 16.58 1.51
CA PRO A 179 -31.14 15.87 2.75
C PRO A 179 -32.16 14.75 2.49
N GLY A 180 -31.79 13.50 2.81
CA GLY A 180 -32.64 12.31 2.62
C GLY A 180 -32.44 11.53 1.31
N SER A 181 -31.61 12.00 0.36
CA SER A 181 -31.37 11.25 -0.90
C SER A 181 -30.11 10.37 -0.90
N MET A 182 -29.22 10.54 0.09
CA MET A 182 -27.89 9.92 0.07
C MET A 182 -27.94 8.40 0.30
N ASP A 183 -28.80 7.94 1.22
CA ASP A 183 -28.91 6.54 1.60
C ASP A 183 -29.47 5.66 0.48
N PHE A 184 -30.40 6.21 -0.31
CA PHE A 184 -31.07 5.46 -1.38
C PHE A 184 -30.10 5.08 -2.50
N ALA A 185 -29.23 6.00 -2.94
CA ALA A 185 -28.36 5.76 -4.09
C ALA A 185 -27.32 4.65 -3.85
N LEU A 186 -26.89 4.44 -2.60
CA LEU A 186 -25.88 3.44 -2.25
C LEU A 186 -26.50 2.08 -1.97
N GLN A 187 -27.63 2.06 -1.27
CA GLN A 187 -28.42 0.84 -1.09
C GLN A 187 -28.83 0.24 -2.44
N MET A 188 -29.05 1.08 -3.46
CA MET A 188 -29.35 0.59 -4.81
C MET A 188 -28.14 -0.04 -5.53
N ARG A 189 -26.90 0.33 -5.19
CA ARG A 189 -25.69 -0.15 -5.91
C ARG A 189 -25.07 -1.41 -5.32
N LEU A 190 -25.36 -1.74 -4.06
CA LEU A 190 -24.83 -2.96 -3.42
C LEU A 190 -25.46 -4.25 -3.97
N PRO A 191 -26.79 -4.29 -4.26
CA PRO A 191 -27.39 -5.42 -4.98
C PRO A 191 -26.72 -5.63 -6.35
N ASP A 192 -26.48 -4.56 -7.11
CA ASP A 192 -25.80 -4.67 -8.41
C ASP A 192 -24.38 -5.22 -8.24
N LEU A 193 -23.63 -4.73 -7.25
CA LEU A 193 -22.30 -5.25 -6.93
C LEU A 193 -22.37 -6.73 -6.53
N LYS A 194 -23.36 -7.14 -5.74
CA LYS A 194 -23.56 -8.55 -5.41
C LYS A 194 -23.75 -9.40 -6.66
N GLU A 195 -24.69 -9.05 -7.53
CA GLU A 195 -24.96 -9.83 -8.75
C GLU A 195 -23.72 -9.94 -9.64
N VAL A 196 -22.95 -8.86 -9.71
CA VAL A 196 -21.65 -8.83 -10.38
C VAL A 196 -20.65 -9.80 -9.76
N LEU A 197 -20.51 -9.79 -8.43
CA LEU A 197 -19.59 -10.68 -7.73
C LEU A 197 -19.98 -12.15 -7.91
N LEU A 198 -21.29 -12.45 -7.95
CA LEU A 198 -21.79 -13.80 -8.23
C LEU A 198 -21.52 -14.26 -9.66
N GLY A 199 -21.54 -13.34 -10.64
CA GLY A 199 -21.20 -13.63 -12.03
C GLY A 199 -19.69 -13.73 -12.31
N ALA A 200 -18.86 -13.06 -11.52
CA ALA A 200 -17.42 -12.93 -11.73
C ALA A 200 -16.62 -14.16 -11.25
N THR A 201 -16.84 -15.32 -11.86
CA THR A 201 -16.24 -16.62 -11.46
C THR A 201 -14.70 -16.63 -11.44
N ASN A 202 -14.05 -15.78 -12.24
CA ASN A 202 -12.59 -15.65 -12.32
C ASN A 202 -12.00 -14.57 -11.40
N LEU A 203 -12.83 -13.84 -10.65
CA LEU A 203 -12.35 -12.81 -9.72
C LEU A 203 -11.53 -13.45 -8.59
N ARG A 204 -10.33 -12.92 -8.36
CA ARG A 204 -9.42 -13.34 -7.28
C ARG A 204 -9.04 -12.19 -6.35
N SER A 205 -9.18 -10.95 -6.80
CA SER A 205 -8.89 -9.78 -5.96
C SER A 205 -10.06 -8.81 -6.00
N LEU A 206 -10.57 -8.47 -4.81
CA LEU A 206 -11.65 -7.51 -4.62
C LEU A 206 -11.22 -6.45 -3.61
N ALA A 207 -11.29 -5.19 -4.01
CA ALA A 207 -11.11 -4.05 -3.12
C ALA A 207 -12.34 -3.15 -3.19
N ILE A 208 -12.99 -2.93 -2.05
CA ILE A 208 -14.13 -2.01 -1.90
C ILE A 208 -13.68 -0.88 -0.99
N ASP A 209 -13.70 0.35 -1.51
CA ASP A 209 -13.24 1.53 -0.78
C ASP A 209 -14.41 2.50 -0.53
N PHE A 210 -14.72 2.74 0.73
CA PHE A 210 -15.80 3.60 1.19
C PHE A 210 -15.24 5.00 1.54
N GLU A 211 -15.34 5.96 0.61
CA GLU A 211 -14.67 7.27 0.77
C GLU A 211 -15.35 8.20 1.80
N SER A 212 -16.66 8.03 2.00
CA SER A 212 -17.48 8.91 2.85
C SER A 212 -18.02 8.19 4.08
N SER A 213 -18.24 8.94 5.15
CA SER A 213 -19.04 8.47 6.28
C SER A 213 -20.50 8.36 5.84
N PHE A 214 -21.00 7.13 5.74
CA PHE A 214 -22.40 6.88 5.44
C PHE A 214 -23.21 6.96 6.74
N PRO A 215 -24.34 7.69 6.76
CA PRO A 215 -25.18 7.76 7.94
C PRO A 215 -25.82 6.40 8.23
N ASN A 216 -26.13 5.63 7.18
CA ASN A 216 -26.55 4.24 7.28
C ASN A 216 -25.40 3.29 6.99
N CYS A 217 -25.30 2.29 7.85
CA CYS A 217 -24.34 1.21 7.77
C CYS A 217 -24.50 0.41 6.47
N VAL A 218 -23.42 0.25 5.71
CA VAL A 218 -23.41 -0.55 4.49
C VAL A 218 -22.91 -1.96 4.78
N HIS A 219 -23.56 -2.97 4.20
CA HIS A 219 -23.08 -4.35 4.13
C HIS A 219 -23.42 -4.92 2.75
N LEU A 220 -22.72 -5.99 2.34
CA LEU A 220 -23.08 -6.72 1.13
C LEU A 220 -24.35 -7.53 1.41
N SER A 221 -25.40 -7.40 0.60
CA SER A 221 -26.70 -8.07 0.80
C SER A 221 -26.67 -9.57 0.44
N LEU A 222 -25.71 -10.30 1.01
CA LEU A 222 -25.48 -11.72 0.78
C LEU A 222 -26.61 -12.56 1.39
N GLN A 223 -26.85 -13.71 0.78
CA GLN A 223 -27.78 -14.75 1.21
C GLN A 223 -27.02 -16.07 1.40
N PRO A 224 -27.45 -16.99 2.28
CA PRO A 224 -26.73 -18.25 2.51
C PRO A 224 -26.52 -19.14 1.28
N SER A 225 -27.34 -18.98 0.24
CA SER A 225 -27.23 -19.69 -1.05
C SER A 225 -26.18 -19.08 -1.99
N ASP A 226 -25.74 -17.86 -1.72
CA ASP A 226 -24.80 -17.14 -2.58
C ASP A 226 -23.42 -17.83 -2.55
N ARG A 227 -22.73 -17.82 -3.68
CA ARG A 227 -21.39 -18.40 -3.83
C ARG A 227 -20.50 -17.39 -4.51
N LEU A 228 -19.80 -16.62 -3.68
CA LEU A 228 -18.77 -15.70 -4.13
C LEU A 228 -17.58 -16.49 -4.69
N PRO A 229 -16.87 -15.93 -5.68
CA PRO A 229 -15.66 -16.54 -6.20
C PRO A 229 -14.61 -16.67 -5.09
N PRO A 230 -13.75 -17.71 -5.14
CA PRO A 230 -12.71 -17.90 -4.15
C PRO A 230 -11.64 -16.81 -4.28
N LEU A 231 -11.74 -15.76 -3.45
CA LEU A 231 -10.80 -14.66 -3.45
C LEU A 231 -9.45 -15.07 -2.84
N ARG A 232 -8.39 -14.48 -3.39
CA ARG A 232 -7.02 -14.50 -2.85
C ARG A 232 -6.70 -13.21 -2.10
N ALA A 233 -7.28 -12.10 -2.52
CA ALA A 233 -7.15 -10.82 -1.84
C ALA A 233 -8.53 -10.18 -1.64
N LEU A 234 -8.79 -9.74 -0.42
CA LEU A 234 -10.00 -9.00 -0.05
C LEU A 234 -9.60 -7.75 0.71
N ARG A 235 -10.06 -6.60 0.21
CA ARG A 235 -9.97 -5.32 0.90
C ARG A 235 -11.35 -4.71 1.02
N ILE A 236 -11.75 -4.38 2.24
CA ILE A 236 -12.97 -3.64 2.54
C ILE A 236 -12.54 -2.50 3.46
N SER A 237 -12.24 -1.34 2.87
CA SER A 237 -11.67 -0.20 3.59
C SER A 237 -12.63 0.99 3.57
N GLY A 238 -12.62 1.80 4.63
CA GLY A 238 -13.50 2.94 4.75
C GLY A 238 -13.26 3.75 6.01
N ARG A 239 -14.02 4.84 6.18
CA ARG A 239 -14.08 5.54 7.48
C ARG A 239 -14.66 4.62 8.57
N PRO A 240 -14.40 4.87 9.86
CA PRO A 240 -14.96 4.04 10.93
C PRO A 240 -16.49 3.98 10.85
N GLY A 241 -17.03 2.77 10.79
CA GLY A 241 -18.47 2.52 10.64
C GLY A 241 -19.02 2.64 9.22
N ALA A 242 -18.18 2.79 8.18
CA ALA A 242 -18.65 2.79 6.80
C ALA A 242 -19.17 1.41 6.36
N TYR A 243 -18.52 0.33 6.81
CA TYR A 243 -18.95 -1.05 6.61
C TYR A 243 -19.23 -1.71 7.95
N MET A 244 -20.36 -2.40 8.09
CA MET A 244 -20.71 -3.09 9.33
C MET A 244 -20.55 -4.60 9.24
N TYR A 245 -19.83 -5.14 10.22
CA TYR A 245 -19.58 -6.55 10.41
C TYR A 245 -20.42 -7.09 11.57
N TYR A 246 -21.75 -6.99 11.50
CA TYR A 246 -22.60 -7.59 12.54
C TYR A 246 -22.60 -9.13 12.42
N HIS A 247 -22.93 -9.80 13.53
CA HIS A 247 -22.83 -11.25 13.66
C HIS A 247 -23.53 -12.04 12.54
N GLU A 248 -24.79 -11.72 12.23
CA GLU A 248 -25.54 -12.43 11.17
C GLU A 248 -24.89 -12.24 9.79
N HIS A 249 -24.43 -11.02 9.46
CA HIS A 249 -23.72 -10.77 8.21
C HIS A 249 -22.41 -11.56 8.12
N CYS A 250 -21.59 -11.57 9.17
CA CYS A 250 -20.33 -12.32 9.19
C CYS A 250 -20.57 -13.83 9.04
N ARG A 251 -21.62 -14.36 9.67
CA ARG A 251 -22.03 -15.76 9.54
C ARG A 251 -22.50 -16.13 8.14
N ILE A 252 -23.23 -15.24 7.46
CA ILE A 252 -23.60 -15.46 6.05
C ILE A 252 -22.34 -15.36 5.18
N PHE A 253 -21.51 -14.35 5.42
CA PHE A 253 -20.30 -14.12 4.64
C PHE A 253 -19.28 -15.27 4.77
N SER A 254 -19.18 -15.90 5.94
CA SER A 254 -18.36 -17.10 6.16
C SER A 254 -18.80 -18.29 5.30
N GLN A 255 -20.11 -18.38 4.97
CA GLN A 255 -20.69 -19.46 4.16
C GLN A 255 -20.62 -19.18 2.65
N CYS A 256 -20.56 -17.92 2.26
CA CYS A 256 -20.64 -17.53 0.84
C CYS A 256 -19.31 -17.64 0.09
N MET A 257 -18.16 -17.78 0.77
CA MET A 257 -16.84 -17.78 0.15
C MET A 257 -15.93 -18.87 0.73
N ASP A 258 -15.05 -19.44 -0.10
CA ASP A 258 -13.94 -20.29 0.37
C ASP A 258 -12.80 -19.42 0.91
N TRP A 259 -12.82 -19.15 2.22
CA TRP A 259 -11.84 -18.34 2.93
C TRP A 259 -10.45 -18.98 3.03
N THR A 260 -10.34 -20.29 2.80
CA THR A 260 -9.05 -21.01 2.89
C THR A 260 -8.08 -20.59 1.80
N ARG A 261 -8.57 -19.97 0.71
CA ARG A 261 -7.75 -19.48 -0.39
C ARG A 261 -7.28 -18.04 -0.22
N LEU A 262 -7.78 -17.34 0.80
CA LEU A 262 -7.44 -15.95 1.04
C LEU A 262 -6.01 -15.84 1.56
N ARG A 263 -5.20 -15.02 0.90
CA ARG A 263 -3.81 -14.74 1.25
C ARG A 263 -3.61 -13.32 1.76
N ARG A 264 -4.45 -12.38 1.35
CA ARG A 264 -4.39 -10.96 1.76
C ARG A 264 -5.75 -10.48 2.23
N LEU A 265 -5.77 -9.87 3.41
CA LEU A 265 -6.97 -9.30 4.01
C LEU A 265 -6.67 -7.89 4.51
N ASP A 266 -7.44 -6.91 4.06
CA ASP A 266 -7.40 -5.53 4.55
C ASP A 266 -8.80 -5.08 4.94
N LEU A 267 -9.02 -4.95 6.24
CA LEU A 267 -10.26 -4.48 6.84
C LEU A 267 -10.23 -2.95 7.06
N GLY A 268 -9.19 -2.28 6.59
CA GLY A 268 -8.91 -0.87 6.81
C GLY A 268 -8.79 -0.56 8.30
N ILE A 269 -9.41 0.52 8.74
CA ILE A 269 -9.48 0.92 10.14
C ILE A 269 -10.67 0.30 10.89
N THR A 270 -11.46 -0.56 10.23
CA THR A 270 -12.64 -1.19 10.85
C THR A 270 -12.41 -2.67 11.02
N CYS A 271 -12.38 -3.16 12.26
CA CYS A 271 -12.40 -4.58 12.53
C CYS A 271 -13.40 -4.84 13.65
N SER A 272 -14.39 -5.69 13.37
CA SER A 272 -15.35 -6.13 14.37
C SER A 272 -14.96 -7.51 14.89
N GLN A 273 -15.17 -7.71 16.19
CA GLN A 273 -14.97 -9.00 16.83
C GLN A 273 -15.78 -10.12 16.15
N TYR A 274 -16.99 -9.83 15.67
CA TYR A 274 -17.81 -10.84 14.98
C TYR A 274 -17.16 -11.38 13.71
N PHE A 275 -16.41 -10.54 12.98
CA PHE A 275 -15.67 -11.01 11.82
C PHE A 275 -14.57 -11.99 12.25
N LEU A 276 -13.81 -11.64 13.29
CA LEU A 276 -12.72 -12.49 13.79
C LEU A 276 -13.24 -13.81 14.35
N GLU A 277 -14.37 -13.80 15.05
CA GLU A 277 -14.98 -15.00 15.63
C GLU A 277 -15.56 -15.95 14.56
N GLU A 278 -16.28 -15.42 13.58
CA GLU A 278 -16.97 -16.24 12.56
C GLU A 278 -16.04 -16.69 11.42
N ILE A 279 -15.09 -15.84 11.02
CA ILE A 279 -14.26 -16.05 9.83
C ILE A 279 -12.82 -16.42 10.20
N GLY A 280 -12.33 -15.98 11.36
CA GLY A 280 -10.91 -16.08 11.71
C GLY A 280 -10.32 -17.48 11.61
N SER A 281 -11.06 -18.50 12.04
CA SER A 281 -10.61 -19.91 11.97
C SER A 281 -10.46 -20.46 10.54
N HIS A 282 -11.04 -19.80 9.53
CA HIS A 282 -10.98 -20.22 8.14
C HIS A 282 -9.79 -19.60 7.38
N LEU A 283 -9.11 -18.60 7.96
CA LEU A 283 -8.02 -17.82 7.34
C LEU A 283 -6.65 -18.52 7.45
N THR A 284 -6.62 -19.83 7.27
CA THR A 284 -5.43 -20.68 7.52
C THR A 284 -4.23 -20.41 6.60
N ASN A 285 -4.46 -19.79 5.44
CA ASN A 285 -3.40 -19.46 4.47
C ASN A 285 -3.14 -17.95 4.34
N LEU A 286 -3.60 -17.15 5.30
CA LEU A 286 -3.41 -15.71 5.28
C LEU A 286 -1.93 -15.36 5.46
N LYS A 287 -1.41 -14.49 4.59
CA LYS A 287 -0.01 -14.02 4.58
C LYS A 287 0.13 -12.52 4.82
N SER A 288 -0.90 -11.74 4.50
CA SER A 288 -0.93 -10.30 4.75
C SER A 288 -2.22 -9.90 5.44
N LEU A 289 -2.11 -9.18 6.55
CA LEU A 289 -3.24 -8.66 7.32
C LEU A 289 -3.07 -7.15 7.54
N THR A 290 -4.08 -6.37 7.16
CA THR A 290 -4.23 -4.96 7.55
C THR A 290 -5.53 -4.78 8.31
N MET A 291 -5.47 -4.20 9.51
CA MET A 291 -6.66 -3.89 10.31
C MET A 291 -6.45 -2.76 11.31
N GLY A 292 -7.54 -2.10 11.70
CA GLY A 292 -7.59 -1.14 12.78
C GLY A 292 -8.13 -1.75 14.07
N ILE A 293 -7.63 -1.29 15.20
CA ILE A 293 -8.10 -1.60 16.55
C ILE A 293 -8.81 -0.35 17.06
N VAL A 294 -10.14 -0.33 16.99
CA VAL A 294 -10.96 0.86 17.30
C VAL A 294 -11.85 0.66 18.51
N THR A 295 -12.00 1.72 19.34
CA THR A 295 -13.15 1.84 20.23
C THR A 295 -14.39 2.18 19.41
N GLY A 296 -15.49 1.45 19.61
CA GLY A 296 -16.78 1.77 19.01
C GLY A 296 -17.39 3.06 19.60
N LYS A 297 -18.47 3.52 18.97
CA LYS A 297 -19.20 4.73 19.38
C LYS A 297 -19.75 4.51 20.79
N ASN A 298 -19.47 5.44 21.71
CA ASN A 298 -19.74 5.38 23.16
C ASN A 298 -18.69 4.69 24.04
N GLY A 299 -17.49 4.40 23.50
CA GLY A 299 -16.41 3.79 24.30
C GLY A 299 -16.56 2.28 24.50
N GLU A 300 -17.63 1.66 24.01
CA GLU A 300 -17.68 0.22 23.83
C GLU A 300 -16.79 -0.16 22.65
N LEU A 301 -15.80 -1.01 22.85
CA LEU A 301 -14.95 -1.48 21.76
C LEU A 301 -15.78 -2.18 20.67
N ASP A 302 -15.50 -1.91 19.39
CA ASP A 302 -16.06 -2.68 18.25
C ASP A 302 -15.56 -4.16 18.31
N CYS A 303 -14.47 -4.36 19.07
CA CYS A 303 -14.03 -5.65 19.60
C CYS A 303 -14.11 -5.65 21.13
N ARG A 304 -15.17 -6.22 21.73
CA ARG A 304 -15.42 -6.20 23.19
C ARG A 304 -14.28 -6.75 24.05
N SER A 305 -13.34 -7.50 23.45
CA SER A 305 -12.14 -8.00 24.10
C SER A 305 -10.94 -7.92 23.17
N LEU A 306 -9.89 -7.18 23.59
CA LEU A 306 -8.57 -7.20 22.96
C LEU A 306 -8.01 -8.63 22.85
N GLY A 307 -8.40 -9.52 23.77
CA GLY A 307 -8.02 -10.94 23.74
C GLY A 307 -8.47 -11.67 22.48
N VAL A 308 -9.59 -11.29 21.85
CA VAL A 308 -10.02 -11.89 20.57
C VAL A 308 -9.05 -11.53 19.46
N ILE A 309 -8.62 -10.26 19.39
CA ILE A 309 -7.66 -9.78 18.39
C ILE A 309 -6.29 -10.45 18.61
N VAL A 310 -5.84 -10.51 19.86
CA VAL A 310 -4.59 -11.18 20.25
C VAL A 310 -4.61 -12.65 19.83
N ASN A 311 -5.64 -13.40 20.24
CA ASN A 311 -5.75 -14.82 19.89
C ASN A 311 -5.81 -15.04 18.37
N PHE A 312 -6.50 -14.15 17.65
CA PHE A 312 -6.58 -14.21 16.20
C PHE A 312 -5.21 -14.01 15.56
N ILE A 313 -4.47 -12.95 15.92
CA ILE A 313 -3.13 -12.71 15.38
C ILE A 313 -2.19 -13.85 15.74
N GLN A 314 -2.27 -14.38 16.96
CA GLN A 314 -1.45 -15.51 17.40
C GLN A 314 -1.77 -16.81 16.67
N SER A 315 -2.97 -16.94 16.08
CA SER A 315 -3.37 -18.11 15.30
C SER A 315 -2.84 -18.10 13.86
N LEU A 316 -2.20 -17.01 13.42
CA LEU A 316 -1.75 -16.79 12.05
C LEU A 316 -0.22 -16.74 11.97
N ASP A 317 0.33 -17.23 10.85
CA ASP A 317 1.74 -17.08 10.46
C ASP A 317 1.84 -16.11 9.28
N LEU A 318 1.98 -14.82 9.61
CA LEU A 318 1.92 -13.72 8.65
C LEU A 318 3.32 -13.34 8.13
N HIS A 319 3.38 -12.91 6.88
CA HIS A 319 4.54 -12.26 6.29
C HIS A 319 4.44 -10.73 6.39
N GLU A 320 3.23 -10.19 6.35
CA GLU A 320 2.95 -8.77 6.46
C GLU A 320 1.83 -8.53 7.48
N LEU A 321 2.10 -7.64 8.44
CA LEU A 321 1.12 -7.21 9.43
C LEU A 321 1.10 -5.68 9.51
N ARG A 322 -0.07 -5.10 9.27
CA ARG A 322 -0.32 -3.66 9.44
C ARG A 322 -1.44 -3.44 10.43
N LEU A 323 -1.13 -2.79 11.54
CA LEU A 323 -2.07 -2.49 12.62
C LEU A 323 -2.14 -0.98 12.86
N THR A 324 -3.36 -0.47 12.90
CA THR A 324 -3.64 0.89 13.35
C THR A 324 -4.30 0.84 14.71
N ASP A 325 -3.62 1.29 15.76
CA ASP A 325 -4.07 1.17 17.16
C ASP A 325 -4.72 2.47 17.66
N HIS A 326 -6.04 2.48 17.82
CA HIS A 326 -6.78 3.64 18.34
C HIS A 326 -7.01 3.56 19.85
N ILE A 327 -6.59 2.47 20.51
CA ILE A 327 -6.92 2.19 21.91
C ILE A 327 -5.67 2.09 22.80
N ASN A 328 -4.49 2.37 22.25
CA ASN A 328 -3.19 2.27 22.93
C ASN A 328 -2.89 0.88 23.51
N ALA A 329 -3.28 -0.18 22.79
CA ALA A 329 -3.01 -1.58 23.12
C ALA A 329 -1.58 -2.04 22.78
N THR A 330 -0.62 -1.11 22.66
CA THR A 330 0.72 -1.39 22.13
C THR A 330 1.47 -2.46 22.90
N GLU A 331 1.45 -2.44 24.24
CA GLU A 331 2.19 -3.42 25.06
C GLU A 331 1.67 -4.85 24.85
N THR A 332 0.35 -5.04 24.93
CA THR A 332 -0.29 -6.34 24.74
C THR A 332 -0.10 -6.85 23.32
N MET A 333 -0.26 -5.96 22.32
CA MET A 333 -0.14 -6.33 20.92
C MET A 333 1.32 -6.61 20.50
N ALA A 334 2.28 -5.80 20.96
CA ALA A 334 3.69 -6.04 20.71
C ALA A 334 4.12 -7.41 21.25
N SER A 335 3.72 -7.73 22.49
CA SER A 335 3.99 -9.03 23.10
C SER A 335 3.37 -10.17 22.29
N ALA A 336 2.10 -10.04 21.90
CA ALA A 336 1.42 -11.04 21.07
C ALA A 336 2.11 -11.27 19.72
N ILE A 337 2.52 -10.19 19.03
CA ILE A 337 3.21 -10.25 17.74
C ILE A 337 4.56 -10.93 17.88
N VAL A 338 5.34 -10.54 18.89
CA VAL A 338 6.66 -11.12 19.15
C VAL A 338 6.53 -12.61 19.45
N GLU A 339 5.57 -13.02 20.28
CA GLU A 339 5.43 -14.40 20.71
C GLU A 339 5.04 -15.35 19.57
N SER A 340 4.20 -14.91 18.64
CA SER A 340 3.58 -15.80 17.66
C SER A 340 4.13 -15.72 16.24
N GLN A 341 4.67 -14.57 15.82
CA GLN A 341 5.07 -14.38 14.43
C GLN A 341 6.52 -14.84 14.22
N THR A 342 6.71 -15.78 13.30
CA THR A 342 8.02 -16.33 12.93
C THR A 342 8.43 -16.06 11.48
N SER A 343 7.46 -15.77 10.61
CA SER A 343 7.67 -15.54 9.18
C SER A 343 7.53 -14.07 8.78
N LEU A 344 7.48 -13.16 9.74
CA LEU A 344 7.17 -11.75 9.49
C LEU A 344 8.32 -11.07 8.74
N GLN A 345 7.99 -10.46 7.60
CA GLN A 345 8.92 -9.71 6.74
C GLN A 345 8.62 -8.21 6.78
N GLU A 346 7.38 -7.84 7.05
CA GLU A 346 6.91 -6.46 7.14
C GLU A 346 6.01 -6.27 8.35
N LEU A 347 6.36 -5.29 9.19
CA LEU A 347 5.54 -4.87 10.32
C LEU A 347 5.28 -3.37 10.23
N SER A 348 4.01 -2.99 10.25
CA SER A 348 3.56 -1.61 10.47
C SER A 348 2.66 -1.58 11.69
N TYR A 349 3.08 -0.91 12.74
CA TYR A 349 2.30 -0.73 13.96
C TYR A 349 2.27 0.76 14.29
N LEU A 350 1.16 1.40 13.95
CA LEU A 350 0.98 2.84 14.14
C LEU A 350 -0.18 3.10 15.09
N PRO A 351 -0.01 3.95 16.12
CA PRO A 351 -1.15 4.48 16.83
C PRO A 351 -1.94 5.36 15.87
N TYR A 352 -3.26 5.43 16.07
CA TYR A 352 -4.10 6.31 15.29
C TYR A 352 -3.87 7.76 15.70
N LEU A 353 -2.99 8.42 14.96
CA LEU A 353 -2.77 9.86 15.05
C LEU A 353 -3.96 10.54 14.34
N LYS A 354 -4.98 10.93 15.11
CA LYS A 354 -6.19 11.61 14.62
C LYS A 354 -5.83 12.81 13.73
N ARG A 355 -5.97 12.67 12.40
CA ARG A 355 -5.99 13.82 11.47
C ARG A 355 -7.40 14.37 11.23
N ASP A 356 -8.45 13.60 11.51
CA ASP A 356 -9.83 14.01 11.27
C ASP A 356 -10.47 14.64 12.52
N HIS A 357 -10.91 15.90 12.36
CA HIS A 357 -11.33 16.89 13.37
C HIS A 357 -12.46 16.54 14.36
N PHE A 358 -12.93 15.29 14.48
CA PHE A 358 -14.25 15.02 15.07
C PHE A 358 -14.34 13.95 16.17
N SER A 359 -13.26 13.63 16.88
CA SER A 359 -13.42 12.83 18.11
C SER A 359 -12.50 13.26 19.24
N PHE A 360 -13.08 13.51 20.40
CA PHE A 360 -12.39 13.84 21.64
C PHE A 360 -11.39 12.72 22.03
N PRO A 361 -10.14 13.04 22.42
CA PRO A 361 -9.22 12.04 22.94
C PRO A 361 -9.72 11.47 24.27
N LEU A 362 -9.57 10.15 24.46
CA LEU A 362 -9.54 9.58 25.81
C LEU A 362 -8.27 10.11 26.46
N HIS A 363 -8.46 11.03 27.40
CA HIS A 363 -7.41 11.80 28.05
C HIS A 363 -6.41 10.92 28.83
N ASN A 364 -5.14 11.32 28.77
CA ASN A 364 -4.08 11.08 29.78
C ASN A 364 -3.36 9.73 29.85
N GLN A 365 -3.51 8.82 28.89
CA GLN A 365 -2.64 7.64 28.89
C GLN A 365 -1.34 7.89 28.13
N PRO A 366 -0.16 7.59 28.73
CA PRO A 366 1.07 7.54 27.97
C PRO A 366 0.88 6.55 26.83
N THR A 367 1.25 6.95 25.63
CA THR A 367 1.24 6.05 24.48
C THR A 367 2.25 4.96 24.80
N HIS A 368 1.77 3.75 25.07
CA HIS A 368 2.66 2.61 25.31
C HIS A 368 3.55 2.45 24.06
N MET A 369 4.84 2.27 24.28
CA MET A 369 5.84 2.22 23.22
C MET A 369 6.34 0.80 23.03
N TRP A 370 6.90 0.54 21.84
CA TRP A 370 7.73 -0.63 21.64
C TRP A 370 8.98 -0.54 22.52
N GLU A 371 9.13 -1.47 23.45
CA GLU A 371 10.32 -1.53 24.29
C GLU A 371 11.52 -2.07 23.49
N PRO A 372 12.77 -1.64 23.81
CA PRO A 372 13.97 -2.22 23.22
C PRO A 372 14.08 -3.74 23.43
N SER A 373 13.53 -4.28 24.51
CA SER A 373 13.42 -5.73 24.76
C SER A 373 12.55 -6.42 23.69
N GLN A 374 11.37 -5.88 23.43
CA GLN A 374 10.41 -6.39 22.44
C GLN A 374 10.97 -6.32 21.03
N LEU A 375 11.64 -5.22 20.66
CA LEU A 375 12.27 -5.08 19.34
C LEU A 375 13.42 -6.06 19.14
N ARG A 376 14.23 -6.31 20.18
CA ARG A 376 15.29 -7.34 20.14
C ARG A 376 14.69 -8.73 19.93
N GLU A 377 13.64 -9.07 20.67
CA GLU A 377 12.98 -10.37 20.53
C GLU A 377 12.28 -10.52 19.17
N LEU A 378 11.62 -9.47 18.68
CA LEU A 378 11.05 -9.42 17.34
C LEU A 378 12.10 -9.76 16.27
N THR A 379 13.27 -9.14 16.38
CA THR A 379 14.41 -9.35 15.48
C THR A 379 14.91 -10.80 15.52
N LEU A 380 15.06 -11.33 16.74
CA LEU A 380 15.56 -12.68 16.95
C LEU A 380 14.63 -13.72 16.33
N ARG A 381 13.31 -13.53 16.46
CA ARG A 381 12.29 -14.44 15.96
C ARG A 381 12.00 -14.26 14.47
N ASN A 382 12.17 -13.05 13.95
CA ASN A 382 11.88 -12.71 12.56
C ASN A 382 13.15 -12.20 11.85
N PRO A 383 14.15 -13.07 11.60
CA PRO A 383 15.37 -12.68 10.90
C PRO A 383 15.13 -12.28 9.44
N GLY A 384 13.91 -12.48 8.91
CA GLY A 384 13.47 -12.01 7.60
C GLY A 384 12.90 -10.60 7.58
N LEU A 385 12.75 -9.94 8.73
CA LEU A 385 12.15 -8.61 8.84
C LEU A 385 12.96 -7.59 8.02
N SER A 386 12.30 -7.06 6.99
CA SER A 386 12.91 -6.17 6.00
C SER A 386 12.25 -4.79 5.97
N GLN A 387 11.03 -4.67 6.49
CA GLN A 387 10.33 -3.40 6.66
C GLN A 387 9.77 -3.28 8.07
N LEU A 388 10.01 -2.13 8.70
CA LEU A 388 9.51 -1.83 10.04
C LEU A 388 8.97 -0.39 10.07
N GLU A 389 7.73 -0.25 10.50
CA GLU A 389 7.07 1.03 10.73
C GLU A 389 6.48 1.02 12.15
N ILE A 390 6.99 1.87 13.02
CA ILE A 390 6.63 1.89 14.46
C ILE A 390 6.50 3.32 14.97
N HIS A 391 5.85 3.46 16.12
CA HIS A 391 5.74 4.72 16.85
C HIS A 391 6.60 4.72 18.12
N VAL A 392 7.22 5.87 18.38
CA VAL A 392 8.16 6.10 19.46
C VAL A 392 7.90 7.49 20.04
N THR A 393 7.92 7.63 21.37
CA THR A 393 7.91 8.94 22.03
C THR A 393 9.34 9.29 22.44
N LEU A 394 9.79 10.52 22.15
CA LEU A 394 11.09 10.99 22.65
C LEU A 394 10.94 11.47 24.10
N VAL A 395 11.88 11.07 24.95
CA VAL A 395 11.98 11.52 26.34
C VAL A 395 13.07 12.58 26.39
N GLU A 396 12.73 13.79 26.82
CA GLU A 396 13.67 14.92 26.87
C GLU A 396 14.39 15.17 25.52
N GLN A 397 13.65 15.03 24.41
CA GLN A 397 14.18 15.16 23.03
C GLN A 397 15.28 14.15 22.66
N LYS A 398 15.41 13.06 23.42
CA LYS A 398 16.36 11.98 23.16
C LYS A 398 15.63 10.68 22.90
N TRP A 399 16.27 9.82 22.10
CA TRP A 399 15.81 8.44 21.95
C TRP A 399 15.78 7.74 23.31
N PRO A 400 14.82 6.82 23.55
CA PRO A 400 14.87 5.96 24.72
C PRO A 400 16.21 5.23 24.80
N HIS A 401 16.65 4.93 26.03
CA HIS A 401 17.90 4.21 26.28
C HIS A 401 17.95 2.89 25.47
N ASP A 402 19.09 2.58 24.86
CA ASP A 402 19.34 1.41 23.98
C ASP A 402 18.43 1.28 22.73
N PHE A 403 17.57 2.25 22.43
CA PHE A 403 16.62 2.13 21.33
C PHE A 403 17.31 2.06 19.97
N ILE A 404 18.24 2.99 19.72
CA ILE A 404 19.03 3.01 18.48
C ILE A 404 19.93 1.79 18.39
N ASP A 405 20.62 1.44 19.48
CA ASP A 405 21.49 0.26 19.52
C ASP A 405 20.70 -1.00 19.18
N THR A 406 19.47 -1.11 19.68
CA THR A 406 18.55 -2.19 19.34
C THR A 406 18.16 -2.17 17.86
N LEU A 407 17.72 -1.03 17.33
CA LEU A 407 17.31 -0.92 15.93
C LEU A 407 18.44 -1.28 14.97
N VAL A 408 19.67 -0.90 15.30
CA VAL A 408 20.82 -1.17 14.44
C VAL A 408 21.16 -2.67 14.36
N THR A 409 20.71 -3.49 15.32
CA THR A 409 20.83 -4.96 15.20
C THR A 409 19.95 -5.54 14.08
N LEU A 410 18.99 -4.78 13.54
CA LEU A 410 18.15 -5.14 12.39
C LEU A 410 18.92 -5.02 11.06
N ASN A 411 20.00 -5.79 10.88
CA ASN A 411 20.88 -5.65 9.71
C ASN A 411 20.23 -5.94 8.35
N ARG A 412 19.10 -6.68 8.33
CA ARG A 412 18.34 -6.99 7.11
C ARG A 412 17.28 -5.95 6.76
N LEU A 413 17.05 -4.97 7.63
CA LEU A 413 16.06 -3.93 7.40
C LEU A 413 16.43 -3.11 6.18
N LYS A 414 15.52 -3.04 5.21
CA LYS A 414 15.63 -2.22 4.00
C LYS A 414 14.91 -0.88 4.16
N SER A 415 13.81 -0.87 4.91
CA SER A 415 12.95 0.30 5.11
C SER A 415 12.60 0.44 6.59
N LEU A 416 12.84 1.62 7.15
CA LEU A 416 12.48 1.98 8.51
C LEU A 416 11.64 3.26 8.50
N LYS A 417 10.46 3.21 9.12
CA LYS A 417 9.64 4.38 9.36
C LYS A 417 9.38 4.53 10.85
N ILE A 418 9.64 5.70 11.39
CA ILE A 418 9.46 5.99 12.80
C ILE A 418 8.55 7.20 12.94
N ALA A 419 7.36 6.99 13.49
CA ALA A 419 6.53 8.09 13.96
C ALA A 419 7.03 8.51 15.35
N VAL A 420 7.44 9.77 15.49
CA VAL A 420 8.04 10.32 16.70
C VAL A 420 7.09 11.31 17.36
N GLU A 421 6.63 11.02 18.57
CA GLU A 421 5.90 11.97 19.39
C GLU A 421 6.87 12.84 20.21
N LEU A 422 6.79 14.15 20.02
CA LEU A 422 7.48 15.17 20.81
C LEU A 422 6.49 15.73 21.84
N ARG A 423 6.63 15.28 23.08
CA ARG A 423 5.86 15.80 24.21
C ARG A 423 6.52 17.06 24.74
N MET A 424 5.77 18.15 24.78
CA MET A 424 6.19 19.38 25.42
C MET A 424 5.35 19.64 26.64
N GLU A 425 6.00 20.00 27.75
CA GLU A 425 5.28 20.39 28.94
C GLU A 425 4.52 21.69 28.68
N ALA A 426 3.29 21.80 29.20
CA ALA A 426 2.51 23.04 29.09
C ALA A 426 3.21 24.26 29.72
N SER A 427 4.09 24.00 30.70
CA SER A 427 4.94 24.97 31.38
C SER A 427 5.88 25.71 30.42
N GLU A 428 6.44 25.01 29.42
CA GLU A 428 7.37 25.57 28.42
C GLU A 428 6.70 26.61 27.51
N PHE A 429 5.37 26.57 27.38
CA PHE A 429 4.60 27.54 26.58
C PHE A 429 4.04 28.72 27.38
N SER A 430 3.85 28.54 28.69
CA SER A 430 3.15 29.51 29.54
C SER A 430 3.89 30.85 29.67
N GLY A 431 5.19 30.90 29.34
CA GLY A 431 5.98 32.14 29.36
C GLY A 431 5.81 33.02 28.12
N GLU A 432 5.44 32.46 26.96
CA GLU A 432 5.41 33.18 25.68
C GLU A 432 3.98 33.40 25.13
N CYS A 433 3.02 32.56 25.52
CA CYS A 433 1.62 32.73 25.12
C CYS A 433 0.84 33.45 26.22
N GLY A 434 0.70 34.77 26.09
CA GLY A 434 -0.16 35.56 26.96
C GLY A 434 -1.64 35.07 26.96
N PRO A 435 -2.41 35.30 28.04
CA PRO A 435 -3.77 34.77 28.24
C PRO A 435 -4.84 35.26 27.26
N SER A 436 -4.48 36.08 26.28
CA SER A 436 -5.38 36.68 25.27
C SER A 436 -5.27 36.05 23.88
N VAL A 437 -4.55 34.94 23.75
CA VAL A 437 -4.29 34.26 22.48
C VAL A 437 -5.48 33.37 22.09
N GLY A 438 -6.43 33.94 21.34
CA GLY A 438 -7.52 33.20 20.72
C GLY A 438 -7.04 32.38 19.52
N MET A 439 -7.40 31.08 19.49
CA MET A 439 -7.49 30.09 18.38
C MET A 439 -6.62 30.19 17.10
N GLY A 440 -5.60 31.04 17.02
CA GLY A 440 -4.90 31.33 15.75
C GLY A 440 -3.48 31.85 15.88
N THR A 441 -2.83 31.73 17.04
CA THR A 441 -1.38 31.99 17.08
C THR A 441 -0.61 30.84 16.48
N ASP A 442 0.29 31.19 15.56
CA ASP A 442 1.30 30.32 15.01
C ASP A 442 2.07 29.64 16.16
N LEU A 443 1.95 28.31 16.24
CA LEU A 443 2.81 27.53 17.12
C LEU A 443 4.27 27.80 16.72
N PRO A 444 5.20 28.02 17.66
CA PRO A 444 6.61 28.17 17.35
C PRO A 444 7.05 27.00 16.46
N PRO A 445 7.77 27.29 15.36
CA PRO A 445 8.11 26.28 14.38
C PRO A 445 8.87 25.16 15.07
N LEU A 446 8.54 23.93 14.67
CA LEU A 446 9.29 22.77 15.09
C LEU A 446 10.76 22.93 14.67
N ASP A 447 11.69 22.62 15.56
CA ASP A 447 13.11 22.70 15.25
C ASP A 447 13.47 21.64 14.21
N GLU A 448 13.34 22.01 12.95
CA GLU A 448 13.67 21.18 11.81
C GLU A 448 15.15 20.77 11.84
N THR A 449 16.02 21.58 12.46
CA THR A 449 17.44 21.28 12.63
C THR A 449 17.63 20.09 13.56
N LEU A 450 16.92 20.08 14.70
CA LEU A 450 16.93 18.95 15.63
C LEU A 450 16.38 17.69 14.96
N GLY A 451 15.22 17.79 14.30
CA GLY A 451 14.62 16.66 13.60
C GLY A 451 15.55 16.06 12.56
N ARG A 452 16.16 16.91 11.71
CA ARG A 452 17.15 16.48 10.69
C ARG A 452 18.36 15.83 11.33
N LYS A 453 18.89 16.41 12.39
CA LYS A 453 20.04 15.86 13.11
C LYS A 453 19.71 14.46 13.65
N VAL A 454 18.59 14.31 14.35
CA VAL A 454 18.12 13.03 14.88
C VAL A 454 17.97 11.98 13.78
N THR A 455 17.37 12.34 12.64
CA THR A 455 17.21 11.41 11.51
C THR A 455 18.55 11.00 10.90
N ILE A 456 19.47 11.96 10.68
CA ILE A 456 20.81 11.68 10.12
C ILE A 456 21.62 10.81 11.06
N ASP A 457 21.66 11.14 12.36
CA ASP A 457 22.41 10.40 13.37
C ASP A 457 21.87 8.97 13.48
N THR A 458 20.54 8.80 13.43
CA THR A 458 19.89 7.48 13.40
C THR A 458 20.29 6.69 12.16
N PHE A 459 20.25 7.30 10.97
CA PHE A 459 20.63 6.63 9.72
C PHE A 459 22.11 6.21 9.73
N ARG A 460 23.00 7.08 10.20
CA ARG A 460 24.44 6.79 10.32
C ARG A 460 24.74 5.65 11.27
N ALA A 461 24.01 5.58 12.40
CA ALA A 461 24.22 4.54 13.41
C ALA A 461 24.14 3.11 12.81
N PHE A 462 23.26 2.88 11.83
CA PHE A 462 23.16 1.58 11.14
C PHE A 462 24.49 1.15 10.49
N PHE A 463 25.18 2.08 9.83
CA PHE A 463 26.39 1.79 9.06
C PHE A 463 27.67 1.85 9.89
N ILE A 464 27.67 2.64 10.96
CA ILE A 464 28.79 2.70 11.90
C ILE A 464 28.94 1.37 12.64
N ASN A 465 27.82 0.78 13.08
CA ASN A 465 27.84 -0.48 13.84
C ASN A 465 27.87 -1.71 12.92
N ASP A 466 27.24 -1.68 11.74
CA ASP A 466 27.32 -2.76 10.75
C ASP A 466 27.52 -2.21 9.33
N PRO A 467 28.74 -2.29 8.77
CA PRO A 467 29.02 -1.90 7.39
C PRO A 467 28.16 -2.64 6.34
N ASN A 468 27.57 -3.78 6.70
CA ASN A 468 26.71 -4.58 5.82
C ASN A 468 25.21 -4.28 6.02
N ALA A 469 24.84 -3.28 6.82
CA ALA A 469 23.46 -2.87 6.99
C ALA A 469 22.78 -2.60 5.63
N ARG A 470 21.55 -3.12 5.47
CA ARG A 470 20.79 -3.04 4.22
C ARG A 470 19.81 -1.87 4.16
N LEU A 471 19.88 -0.95 5.10
CA LEU A 471 18.93 0.15 5.21
C LEU A 471 19.04 1.08 3.99
N ASN A 472 17.98 1.11 3.18
CA ASN A 472 17.92 1.92 1.97
C ASN A 472 17.04 3.16 2.18
N TYR A 473 16.09 3.09 3.10
CA TYR A 473 15.13 4.15 3.38
C TYR A 473 14.90 4.31 4.88
N LEU A 474 15.04 5.53 5.38
CA LEU A 474 14.62 5.94 6.72
C LEU A 474 13.67 7.14 6.59
N GLU A 475 12.49 7.04 7.18
CA GLU A 475 11.58 8.17 7.37
C GLU A 475 11.31 8.36 8.85
N VAL A 476 11.52 9.58 9.35
CA VAL A 476 11.14 9.96 10.71
C VAL A 476 10.07 11.05 10.63
N CYS A 477 8.89 10.75 11.15
CA CYS A 477 7.73 11.64 11.14
C CYS A 477 7.51 12.19 12.54
N PHE A 478 7.90 13.43 12.75
CA PHE A 478 7.77 14.08 14.06
C PHE A 478 6.38 14.69 14.20
N THR A 479 5.72 14.39 15.31
CA THR A 479 4.39 14.88 15.69
C THR A 479 4.51 15.55 17.06
N ARG A 480 4.07 16.80 17.17
CA ARG A 480 4.10 17.55 18.44
C ARG A 480 2.77 17.43 19.16
N THR A 481 2.82 17.16 20.45
CA THR A 481 1.66 17.20 21.36
C THR A 481 1.91 18.23 22.46
N ILE A 482 0.93 19.12 22.71
CA ILE A 482 1.01 20.22 23.69
C ILE A 482 -0.05 19.99 24.76
N GLY A 483 0.37 19.60 25.96
CA GLY A 483 -0.54 19.29 27.06
C GLY A 483 -1.62 18.26 26.68
N GLU A 484 -2.85 18.50 27.11
CA GLU A 484 -4.00 17.61 26.85
C GLU A 484 -4.79 17.99 25.57
N ILE A 485 -4.44 19.11 24.93
CA ILE A 485 -5.13 19.63 23.75
C ILE A 485 -4.37 19.18 22.50
N TRP A 486 -4.91 18.15 21.85
CA TRP A 486 -4.50 17.78 20.49
C TRP A 486 -4.93 18.87 19.51
N ASN A 487 -4.03 19.81 19.22
CA ASN A 487 -4.17 20.71 18.08
C ASN A 487 -3.70 19.92 16.83
N PRO A 488 -4.42 19.92 15.69
CA PRO A 488 -4.04 19.19 14.46
C PRO A 488 -2.56 19.35 14.18
N SER A 489 -1.84 18.26 14.44
CA SER A 489 -0.40 18.29 14.63
C SER A 489 0.27 18.64 13.31
N VAL A 490 1.15 19.64 13.33
CA VAL A 490 2.10 19.85 12.25
C VAL A 490 3.04 18.65 12.25
N SER A 491 2.73 17.65 11.43
CA SER A 491 3.63 16.52 11.19
C SER A 491 4.62 16.91 10.10
N PHE A 492 5.91 16.83 10.37
CA PHE A 492 6.94 17.05 9.37
C PHE A 492 7.76 15.77 9.19
N PRO A 493 7.70 15.15 8.00
CA PRO A 493 8.48 13.97 7.68
C PRO A 493 9.88 14.39 7.25
N ILE A 494 10.87 13.65 7.71
CA ILE A 494 12.25 13.76 7.24
C ILE A 494 12.63 12.39 6.68
N GLY A 495 12.84 12.35 5.37
CA GLY A 495 13.24 11.15 4.65
C GLY A 495 14.72 11.18 4.29
N ILE A 496 15.40 10.08 4.54
CA ILE A 496 16.75 9.79 4.03
C ILE A 496 16.65 8.56 3.14
N GLN A 497 17.08 8.72 1.89
CA GLN A 497 17.21 7.62 0.96
C GLN A 497 18.67 7.44 0.57
N ARG A 498 19.16 6.22 0.70
CA ARG A 498 20.50 5.86 0.21
C ARG A 498 20.55 6.07 -1.28
N MET A 499 21.56 6.79 -1.77
CA MET A 499 21.78 6.86 -3.21
C MET A 499 22.46 5.56 -3.65
N GLU A 500 21.75 4.76 -4.45
CA GLU A 500 22.37 3.69 -5.24
C GLU A 500 23.27 4.33 -6.30
N ARG A 501 24.49 4.65 -5.91
CA ARG A 501 25.62 4.73 -6.81
C ARG A 501 26.57 3.62 -6.38
N ASP A 502 26.99 2.78 -7.32
CA ASP A 502 27.92 1.65 -7.06
C ASP A 502 29.27 2.11 -6.48
N ASP A 503 29.55 3.41 -6.55
CA ASP A 503 30.73 4.12 -6.04
C ASP A 503 30.42 5.15 -4.95
N ALA A 504 29.18 5.23 -4.44
CA ALA A 504 28.84 6.18 -3.38
C ALA A 504 29.68 5.85 -2.13
N PRO A 505 30.53 6.79 -1.69
CA PRO A 505 31.31 6.54 -0.50
C PRO A 505 30.39 6.45 0.72
N ASN A 506 30.91 5.83 1.80
CA ASN A 506 30.29 5.70 3.12
C ASN A 506 29.39 6.91 3.44
N PRO A 507 28.17 6.78 4.02
CA PRO A 507 27.26 7.89 4.34
C PRO A 507 27.94 9.19 4.82
N ASP A 508 29.05 9.10 5.55
CA ASP A 508 29.88 10.24 5.96
C ASP A 508 30.54 11.07 4.84
N GLN A 509 30.48 10.61 3.58
CA GLN A 509 31.09 11.22 2.39
C GLN A 509 30.05 11.63 1.33
N GLY A 510 28.76 11.73 1.68
CA GLY A 510 27.71 12.29 0.81
C GLY A 510 26.94 11.29 -0.06
N GLY A 511 26.87 10.02 0.34
CA GLY A 511 26.17 8.94 -0.37
C GLY A 511 24.64 8.85 -0.19
N PHE A 512 23.96 9.89 0.31
CA PHE A 512 22.51 9.86 0.54
C PHE A 512 21.81 11.16 0.17
N ASN A 513 20.54 11.05 -0.22
CA ASN A 513 19.67 12.19 -0.47
C ASN A 513 18.83 12.47 0.78
N LEU A 514 18.94 13.68 1.31
CA LEU A 514 18.05 14.19 2.32
C LEU A 514 16.87 14.88 1.62
N GLY A 515 15.65 14.42 1.88
CA GLY A 515 14.43 15.05 1.37
C GLY A 515 13.54 15.49 2.51
N SER A 516 13.11 16.76 2.53
CA SER A 516 11.92 17.15 3.27
C SER A 516 10.71 16.71 2.45
N SER A 517 9.91 15.78 2.98
CA SER A 517 8.84 15.11 2.21
C SER A 517 7.59 15.97 2.01
N GLY A 518 7.73 17.29 1.91
CA GLY A 518 6.62 18.23 1.66
C GLY A 518 5.76 17.89 0.43
N GLY A 519 6.28 17.07 -0.50
CA GLY A 519 5.54 16.54 -1.65
C GLY A 519 5.01 15.10 -1.52
N TRP A 520 5.42 14.34 -0.51
CA TRP A 520 5.06 12.91 -0.36
C TRP A 520 3.89 12.68 0.61
N LEU A 521 3.62 13.62 1.53
CA LEU A 521 2.73 13.41 2.68
C LEU A 521 1.31 13.99 2.61
N LEU A 522 0.93 14.72 1.55
CA LEU A 522 -0.48 15.11 1.36
C LEU A 522 -1.39 13.94 0.92
N GLY A 523 -0.82 12.76 0.68
CA GLY A 523 -1.53 11.53 0.37
C GLY A 523 -1.60 10.54 1.54
N GLY A 524 -2.04 10.97 2.72
CA GLY A 524 -2.28 10.10 3.90
C GLY A 524 -3.29 8.96 3.70
N GLY A 525 -3.82 8.78 2.50
CA GLY A 525 -4.56 7.59 2.05
C GLY A 525 -4.30 7.21 0.58
N GLN A 526 -3.31 7.81 -0.08
CA GLN A 526 -3.03 7.61 -1.52
C GLN A 526 -1.55 7.40 -1.85
N GLY A 527 -0.62 7.60 -0.90
CA GLY A 527 0.83 7.44 -1.10
C GLY A 527 1.36 6.00 -1.01
N LEU A 528 0.59 5.10 -0.40
CA LEU A 528 0.75 3.67 -0.64
C LEU A 528 -0.19 3.32 -1.79
N LYS A 529 0.29 3.50 -3.03
CA LYS A 529 0.07 2.44 -4.01
C LYS A 529 0.83 1.22 -3.46
N ALA A 530 0.28 0.61 -2.41
CA ALA A 530 0.44 -0.81 -2.26
C ALA A 530 -0.17 -1.31 -3.56
N ASP A 531 0.68 -1.73 -4.47
CA ASP A 531 0.24 -2.42 -5.64
C ASP A 531 -0.29 -3.77 -5.16
N TRP A 532 -1.49 -3.73 -4.57
CA TRP A 532 -2.27 -4.86 -4.06
C TRP A 532 -2.39 -5.98 -5.10
N ILE A 533 -2.18 -5.62 -6.37
CA ILE A 533 -2.25 -6.46 -7.56
C ILE A 533 -0.85 -6.81 -8.07
N GLU A 534 0.20 -6.02 -7.82
CA GLU A 534 1.51 -6.27 -8.44
C GLU A 534 2.30 -7.43 -7.83
N ASP A 535 2.14 -7.72 -6.54
CA ASP A 535 2.90 -8.82 -5.95
C ASP A 535 2.43 -10.20 -6.45
N GLU A 536 1.18 -10.34 -6.90
CA GLU A 536 0.70 -11.57 -7.55
C GLU A 536 1.23 -11.73 -8.99
N PHE A 537 1.83 -10.71 -9.60
CA PHE A 537 2.39 -10.81 -10.94
C PHE A 537 3.72 -11.57 -11.01
N TRP A 538 4.35 -11.82 -9.86
CA TRP A 538 5.70 -12.38 -9.77
C TRP A 538 5.77 -13.79 -9.17
N GLU A 539 4.63 -14.33 -8.70
CA GLU A 539 4.43 -15.76 -8.44
C GLU A 539 3.91 -16.48 -9.70
#